data_AF-A0A9W8BET8-F1
#
_entry.id   AF-A0A9W8BET8-F1
#
_cell.length_a   1.000
_cell.length_b   1.000
_cell.length_c   1.000
_cell.angle_alpha   90.00
_cell.angle_beta   90.00
_cell.angle_gamma   90.00
#
_symmetry.space_group_name_H-M   'P 1'
#
loop_
_entity.id
_entity.type
_entity.pdbx_description
1 polymer ?
#
loop_
_entity_poly.entity_id
_entity_poly.type
_entity_poly.pdbx_seq_one_letter_code
_entity_poly.pdbx_strand_id
1 'polypeptide(L)'
;SHKIDEISRQSGLGPIEWLLQGTLYPDVIESISFKGPSATIKSHHNVGGLLEDMRLKLIEPLRELFKDEVRALGALLEIPDDLVWRHPFPGPGIAIRVLGEVTPSQVEIARRADHIYIDEIKKAGLYRQISQAYAALLPVRSVGVMGDQRTYEQVIALRAVETKDFMTADWFPMPVETLKRISNRIINEVQGVNRVLYDVSSKPPSTIEFE
;
A
#
# COMPACT_ATOMS: atom_id res chain seq x y z
N SER A 1 -25.56 -3.17 -9.42
CA SER A 1 -26.48 -4.29 -9.10
C SER A 1 -26.57 -5.35 -10.20
N HIS A 2 -26.93 -5.00 -11.45
CA HIS A 2 -27.23 -5.98 -12.52
C HIS A 2 -26.16 -7.05 -12.80
N LYS A 3 -24.86 -6.70 -12.73
CA LYS A 3 -23.77 -7.61 -13.04
C LYS A 3 -23.59 -8.72 -11.99
N ILE A 4 -23.87 -8.42 -10.72
CA ILE A 4 -23.78 -9.39 -9.60
C ILE A 4 -24.93 -10.40 -9.71
N ASP A 5 -26.13 -9.91 -10.01
CA ASP A 5 -27.32 -10.74 -10.21
C ASP A 5 -27.15 -11.67 -11.43
N GLU A 6 -26.53 -11.17 -12.49
CA GLU A 6 -26.23 -11.94 -13.70
C GLU A 6 -25.20 -13.05 -13.45
N ILE A 7 -24.09 -12.73 -12.76
CA ILE A 7 -23.07 -13.71 -12.36
C ILE A 7 -23.71 -14.79 -11.47
N SER A 8 -24.47 -14.40 -10.46
CA SER A 8 -25.05 -15.37 -9.51
C SER A 8 -26.01 -16.35 -10.18
N ARG A 9 -26.81 -15.87 -11.13
CA ARG A 9 -27.69 -16.72 -11.96
C ARG A 9 -26.90 -17.70 -12.82
N GLN A 10 -25.77 -17.29 -13.39
CA GLN A 10 -24.91 -18.17 -14.20
C GLN A 10 -24.23 -19.26 -13.35
N SER A 11 -23.87 -18.96 -12.11
CA SER A 11 -23.24 -19.92 -11.18
C SER A 11 -24.21 -20.82 -10.41
N GLY A 12 -25.55 -20.64 -10.55
CA GLY A 12 -26.55 -21.49 -9.88
C GLY A 12 -26.66 -21.29 -8.36
N LEU A 13 -26.07 -20.23 -7.81
CA LEU A 13 -25.95 -19.98 -6.37
C LEU A 13 -27.16 -19.23 -5.77
N GLY A 14 -28.19 -18.95 -6.56
CA GLY A 14 -29.36 -18.15 -6.13
C GLY A 14 -29.05 -16.65 -6.06
N PRO A 15 -29.96 -15.80 -5.56
CA PRO A 15 -29.71 -14.37 -5.41
C PRO A 15 -28.67 -14.07 -4.32
N ILE A 16 -27.74 -13.16 -4.59
CA ILE A 16 -26.77 -12.68 -3.59
C ILE A 16 -27.44 -11.54 -2.80
N GLU A 17 -27.59 -11.71 -1.49
CA GLU A 17 -28.26 -10.72 -0.63
C GLU A 17 -27.29 -9.91 0.24
N TRP A 18 -26.07 -10.41 0.46
CA TRP A 18 -25.15 -9.89 1.45
C TRP A 18 -23.79 -9.50 0.85
N LEU A 19 -23.23 -8.40 1.33
CA LEU A 19 -21.88 -7.94 1.05
C LEU A 19 -21.10 -7.92 2.36
N LEU A 20 -20.06 -8.75 2.45
CA LEU A 20 -19.14 -8.80 3.58
C LEU A 20 -18.02 -7.76 3.39
N GLN A 21 -17.77 -6.92 4.38
CA GLN A 21 -16.64 -5.99 4.40
C GLN A 21 -15.79 -6.15 5.66
N GLY A 22 -14.48 -6.01 5.51
CA GLY A 22 -13.51 -6.04 6.61
C GLY A 22 -13.31 -4.69 7.29
N THR A 23 -14.34 -3.84 7.34
CA THR A 23 -14.28 -2.50 7.95
C THR A 23 -13.85 -2.60 9.41
N LEU A 24 -12.89 -1.78 9.83
CA LEU A 24 -12.37 -1.75 11.20
C LEU A 24 -12.89 -0.53 11.96
N TYR A 25 -12.72 -0.53 13.28
CA TYR A 25 -13.18 0.57 14.13
C TYR A 25 -12.55 1.93 13.78
N PRO A 26 -11.24 2.04 13.45
CA PRO A 26 -10.66 3.29 12.96
C PRO A 26 -11.33 3.84 11.68
N ASP A 27 -11.71 2.97 10.73
CA ASP A 27 -12.38 3.37 9.49
C ASP A 27 -13.74 4.03 9.77
N VAL A 28 -14.45 3.53 10.79
CA VAL A 28 -15.73 4.09 11.23
C VAL A 28 -15.55 5.49 11.82
N ILE A 29 -14.55 5.68 12.69
CA ILE A 29 -14.28 6.98 13.31
C ILE A 29 -13.89 8.02 12.26
N GLU A 30 -13.00 7.65 11.31
CA GLU A 30 -12.58 8.53 10.21
C GLU A 30 -13.80 8.99 9.39
N SER A 31 -14.71 8.08 9.05
CA SER A 31 -15.93 8.39 8.28
C SER A 31 -16.90 9.34 8.99
N ILE A 32 -16.97 9.29 10.33
CA ILE A 32 -17.85 10.18 11.13
C ILE A 32 -17.21 11.56 11.29
N SER A 33 -15.89 11.62 11.49
CA SER A 33 -15.13 12.87 11.65
C SER A 33 -15.11 13.73 10.38
N PHE A 34 -15.27 13.10 9.20
CA PHE A 34 -15.33 13.74 7.89
C PHE A 34 -16.55 14.68 7.69
N LYS A 35 -17.53 14.68 8.60
CA LYS A 35 -18.66 15.62 8.57
C LYS A 35 -18.31 17.04 9.09
N GLY A 36 -17.03 17.34 9.36
CA GLY A 36 -16.51 18.69 9.63
C GLY A 36 -16.02 19.42 8.36
N PRO A 37 -15.68 20.72 8.42
CA PRO A 37 -15.48 21.61 7.26
C PRO A 37 -14.25 21.30 6.36
N SER A 38 -13.57 20.17 6.53
CA SER A 38 -12.43 19.73 5.70
C SER A 38 -12.84 18.65 4.69
N ALA A 39 -14.09 18.69 4.25
CA ALA A 39 -14.68 17.75 3.31
C ALA A 39 -14.19 17.99 1.88
N THR A 40 -12.97 17.57 1.54
CA THR A 40 -12.58 17.33 0.13
C THR A 40 -11.28 16.55 -0.06
N ILE A 41 -10.72 15.94 0.97
CA ILE A 41 -9.47 15.17 0.83
C ILE A 41 -9.73 13.72 1.24
N LYS A 42 -9.87 12.86 0.23
CA LYS A 42 -9.99 11.38 0.23
C LYS A 42 -11.40 10.79 0.39
N SER A 43 -12.08 10.60 -0.74
CA SER A 43 -13.36 9.88 -0.89
C SER A 43 -13.24 8.34 -0.99
N HIS A 44 -12.08 7.75 -0.68
CA HIS A 44 -11.80 6.33 -0.93
C HIS A 44 -11.68 5.50 0.36
N HIS A 45 -12.66 5.61 1.26
CA HIS A 45 -12.80 4.64 2.36
C HIS A 45 -13.85 3.59 2.02
N ASN A 46 -13.62 2.36 2.50
CA ASN A 46 -14.43 1.17 2.26
C ASN A 46 -15.93 1.35 2.58
N VAL A 47 -16.30 2.37 3.37
CA VAL A 47 -17.69 2.68 3.75
C VAL A 47 -18.35 3.73 2.82
N GLY A 48 -17.56 4.55 2.10
CA GLY A 48 -18.07 5.67 1.29
C GLY A 48 -18.21 5.41 -0.22
N GLY A 49 -17.73 4.26 -0.71
CA GLY A 49 -17.72 3.92 -2.15
C GLY A 49 -18.89 3.05 -2.63
N LEU A 50 -19.88 2.80 -1.78
CA LEU A 50 -21.04 1.98 -2.15
C LEU A 50 -22.01 2.82 -2.98
N LEU A 51 -22.46 2.29 -4.11
CA LEU A 51 -23.44 2.95 -4.95
C LEU A 51 -24.74 3.16 -4.16
N GLU A 52 -25.34 4.34 -4.28
CA GLU A 52 -26.61 4.69 -3.60
C GLU A 52 -27.76 3.73 -3.96
N ASP A 53 -27.66 3.04 -5.11
CA ASP A 53 -28.64 2.08 -5.61
C ASP A 53 -28.32 0.60 -5.27
N MET A 54 -27.34 0.36 -4.38
CA MET A 54 -26.95 -0.99 -3.99
C MET A 54 -28.05 -1.68 -3.17
N ARG A 55 -28.50 -2.86 -3.65
CA ARG A 55 -29.54 -3.67 -3.00
C ARG A 55 -29.02 -4.72 -2.00
N LEU A 56 -27.71 -4.79 -1.81
CA LEU A 56 -27.06 -5.76 -0.91
C LEU A 56 -27.10 -5.24 0.54
N LYS A 57 -27.35 -6.14 1.48
CA LYS A 57 -27.21 -5.87 2.91
C LYS A 57 -25.76 -6.03 3.33
N LEU A 58 -25.26 -5.12 4.19
CA LEU A 58 -23.88 -5.15 4.65
C LEU A 58 -23.69 -6.06 5.87
N ILE A 59 -22.56 -6.77 5.91
CA ILE A 59 -22.05 -7.48 7.09
C ILE A 59 -20.62 -7.01 7.35
N GLU A 60 -20.34 -6.48 8.54
CA GLU A 60 -19.05 -5.91 8.92
C GLU A 60 -18.57 -6.50 10.26
N PRO A 61 -18.08 -7.74 10.30
CA PRO A 61 -17.81 -8.45 11.56
C PRO A 61 -16.63 -7.88 12.36
N LEU A 62 -15.77 -7.08 11.72
CA LEU A 62 -14.57 -6.51 12.34
C LEU A 62 -14.76 -5.05 12.77
N ARG A 63 -15.98 -4.51 12.64
CA ARG A 63 -16.30 -3.09 12.79
C ARG A 63 -15.94 -2.50 14.15
N GLU A 64 -15.91 -3.32 15.19
CA GLU A 64 -15.63 -2.91 16.58
C GLU A 64 -14.17 -3.17 16.99
N LEU A 65 -13.34 -3.68 16.08
CA LEU A 65 -11.97 -4.09 16.38
C LEU A 65 -10.93 -3.09 15.86
N PHE A 66 -9.87 -2.91 16.65
CA PHE A 66 -8.63 -2.25 16.24
C PHE A 66 -7.70 -3.21 15.49
N LYS A 67 -6.64 -2.66 14.87
CA LYS A 67 -5.75 -3.42 13.97
C LYS A 67 -4.98 -4.53 14.69
N ASP A 68 -4.57 -4.29 15.93
CA ASP A 68 -3.93 -5.27 16.80
C ASP A 68 -4.88 -6.39 17.21
N GLU A 69 -6.14 -6.08 17.53
CA GLU A 69 -7.18 -7.06 17.84
C GLU A 69 -7.50 -7.95 16.63
N VAL A 70 -7.58 -7.37 15.43
CA VAL A 70 -7.76 -8.13 14.17
C VAL A 70 -6.58 -9.06 13.92
N ARG A 71 -5.35 -8.64 14.24
CA ARG A 71 -4.17 -9.50 14.12
C ARG A 71 -4.21 -10.66 15.12
N ALA A 72 -4.60 -10.39 16.36
CA ALA A 72 -4.78 -11.43 17.37
C ALA A 72 -5.85 -12.44 16.95
N LEU A 73 -6.98 -11.96 16.42
CA LEU A 73 -8.04 -12.80 15.86
C LEU A 73 -7.52 -13.64 14.68
N GLY A 74 -6.75 -13.05 13.77
CA GLY A 74 -6.16 -13.78 12.64
C GLY A 74 -5.25 -14.92 13.09
N ALA A 75 -4.45 -14.70 14.14
CA ALA A 75 -3.62 -15.74 14.73
C ALA A 75 -4.45 -16.87 15.38
N LEU A 76 -5.54 -16.53 16.08
CA LEU A 76 -6.47 -17.52 16.66
C LEU A 76 -7.19 -18.36 15.58
N LEU A 77 -7.42 -17.78 14.40
CA LEU A 77 -8.00 -18.45 13.25
C LEU A 77 -6.97 -19.21 12.40
N GLU A 78 -5.72 -19.33 12.89
CA GLU A 78 -4.63 -20.03 12.21
C GLU A 78 -4.31 -19.47 10.81
N ILE A 79 -4.58 -18.17 10.58
CA ILE A 79 -4.17 -17.49 9.35
C ILE A 79 -2.63 -17.42 9.33
N PRO A 80 -1.98 -17.73 8.20
CA PRO A 80 -0.53 -17.62 8.06
C PRO A 80 0.01 -16.29 8.58
N ASP A 81 1.06 -16.37 9.38
CA ASP A 81 1.65 -15.23 10.09
C ASP A 81 2.07 -14.10 9.14
N ASP A 82 2.61 -14.45 7.97
CA ASP A 82 3.02 -13.51 6.94
C ASP A 82 1.84 -12.75 6.31
N LEU A 83 0.62 -13.34 6.33
CA LEU A 83 -0.61 -12.66 5.92
C LEU A 83 -1.15 -11.75 7.03
N VAL A 84 -1.14 -12.21 8.29
CA VAL A 84 -1.60 -11.43 9.45
C VAL A 84 -0.76 -10.15 9.62
N TRP A 85 0.55 -10.27 9.43
CA TRP A 85 1.50 -9.16 9.62
C TRP A 85 1.86 -8.41 8.34
N ARG A 86 1.20 -8.72 7.22
CA ARG A 86 1.42 -8.01 5.97
C ARG A 86 1.16 -6.51 6.15
N HIS A 87 2.07 -5.69 5.62
CA HIS A 87 1.91 -4.24 5.57
C HIS A 87 0.62 -3.86 4.85
N PRO A 88 -0.05 -2.77 5.26
CA PRO A 88 -1.20 -2.26 4.53
C PRO A 88 -0.82 -1.98 3.07
N PHE A 89 -1.75 -2.27 2.18
CA PHE A 89 -1.61 -2.00 0.76
C PHE A 89 -2.81 -1.17 0.30
N PRO A 90 -2.58 -0.01 -0.35
CA PRO A 90 -3.65 0.92 -0.70
C PRO A 90 -4.61 0.31 -1.71
N GLY A 91 -5.88 0.75 -1.70
CA GLY A 91 -6.93 0.26 -2.62
C GLY A 91 -6.58 0.44 -4.11
N PRO A 92 -6.12 1.62 -4.56
CA PRO A 92 -5.58 1.83 -5.91
C PRO A 92 -4.31 1.02 -6.22
N GLY A 93 -3.73 0.37 -5.21
CA GLY A 93 -2.57 -0.48 -5.31
C GLY A 93 -1.31 0.25 -5.75
N ILE A 94 -0.56 -0.36 -6.66
CA ILE A 94 0.73 0.18 -7.08
C ILE A 94 0.60 1.44 -7.95
N ALA A 95 -0.61 1.77 -8.44
CA ALA A 95 -0.83 2.94 -9.28
C ALA A 95 -0.43 4.24 -8.56
N ILE A 96 -0.76 4.38 -7.26
CA ILE A 96 -0.38 5.57 -6.47
C ILE A 96 1.10 5.58 -6.04
N ARG A 97 1.86 4.55 -6.43
CA ARG A 97 3.31 4.47 -6.25
C ARG A 97 4.06 4.73 -7.56
N VAL A 98 3.34 4.93 -8.67
CA VAL A 98 3.89 5.38 -9.94
C VAL A 98 3.45 6.82 -10.11
N LEU A 99 4.35 7.76 -9.83
CA LEU A 99 4.02 9.17 -9.90
C LEU A 99 3.98 9.62 -11.36
N GLY A 100 2.94 10.39 -11.70
CA GLY A 100 2.69 10.86 -13.05
C GLY A 100 1.83 9.89 -13.86
N GLU A 101 2.15 9.71 -15.14
CA GLU A 101 1.43 8.79 -16.01
C GLU A 101 1.66 7.34 -15.55
N VAL A 102 0.59 6.53 -15.51
CA VAL A 102 0.64 5.12 -15.10
C VAL A 102 0.53 4.24 -16.33
N THR A 103 1.66 3.74 -16.82
CA THR A 103 1.73 2.78 -17.94
C THR A 103 2.11 1.37 -17.46
N PRO A 104 1.80 0.30 -18.23
CA PRO A 104 2.19 -1.06 -17.87
C PRO A 104 3.69 -1.25 -17.64
N SER A 105 4.54 -0.56 -18.40
CA SER A 105 6.01 -0.64 -18.24
C SER A 105 6.49 0.02 -16.96
N GLN A 106 5.96 1.19 -16.60
CA GLN A 106 6.27 1.84 -15.32
C GLN A 106 5.78 1.04 -14.12
N VAL A 107 4.59 0.46 -14.24
CA VAL A 107 4.06 -0.46 -13.21
C VAL A 107 4.99 -1.65 -13.02
N GLU A 108 5.53 -2.24 -14.09
CA GLU A 108 6.47 -3.34 -13.99
C GLU A 108 7.77 -2.93 -13.28
N ILE A 109 8.32 -1.74 -13.60
CA ILE A 109 9.49 -1.20 -12.91
C ILE A 109 9.22 -1.04 -11.40
N ALA A 110 8.10 -0.40 -11.04
CA ALA A 110 7.72 -0.22 -9.65
C ALA A 110 7.51 -1.55 -8.93
N ARG A 111 6.85 -2.53 -9.56
CA ARG A 111 6.64 -3.89 -9.00
C ARG A 111 7.96 -4.58 -8.68
N ARG A 112 8.93 -4.55 -9.61
CA ARG A 112 10.23 -5.20 -9.42
C ARG A 112 11.05 -4.51 -8.34
N ALA A 113 11.05 -3.18 -8.31
CA ALA A 113 11.73 -2.42 -7.25
C ALA A 113 11.11 -2.67 -5.87
N ASP A 114 9.77 -2.66 -5.77
CA ASP A 114 9.04 -2.93 -4.52
C ASP A 114 9.29 -4.36 -4.02
N HIS A 115 9.29 -5.34 -4.93
CA HIS A 115 9.62 -6.72 -4.59
C HIS A 115 11.00 -6.87 -3.97
N ILE A 116 12.04 -6.30 -4.60
CA ILE A 116 13.42 -6.31 -4.06
C ILE A 116 13.47 -5.63 -2.70
N TYR A 117 12.80 -4.49 -2.56
CA TYR A 117 12.83 -3.71 -1.32
C TYR A 117 12.21 -4.49 -0.15
N ILE A 118 11.02 -5.05 -0.36
CA ILE A 118 10.32 -5.83 0.67
C ILE A 118 11.06 -7.14 0.99
N ASP A 119 11.64 -7.81 -0.02
CA ASP A 119 12.44 -9.02 0.17
C ASP A 119 13.68 -8.76 1.04
N GLU A 120 14.44 -7.69 0.77
CA GLU A 120 15.60 -7.32 1.58
C GLU A 120 15.23 -6.87 3.01
N ILE A 121 14.10 -6.19 3.19
CA ILE A 121 13.56 -5.85 4.52
C ILE A 121 13.24 -7.14 5.31
N LYS A 122 12.60 -8.12 4.66
CA LYS A 122 12.28 -9.41 5.28
C LYS A 122 13.53 -10.19 5.64
N LYS A 123 14.50 -10.29 4.73
CA LYS A 123 15.81 -10.93 4.97
C LYS A 123 16.59 -10.27 6.10
N ALA A 124 16.44 -8.96 6.29
CA ALA A 124 17.06 -8.24 7.39
C ALA A 124 16.31 -8.38 8.74
N GLY A 125 15.17 -9.06 8.78
CA GLY A 125 14.35 -9.22 9.99
C GLY A 125 13.65 -7.92 10.45
N LEU A 126 13.53 -6.92 9.55
CA LEU A 126 13.01 -5.59 9.89
C LEU A 126 11.51 -5.45 9.60
N TYR A 127 10.91 -6.40 8.87
CA TYR A 127 9.55 -6.27 8.36
C TYR A 127 8.50 -5.97 9.44
N ARG A 128 8.63 -6.59 10.63
CA ARG A 128 7.71 -6.38 11.76
C ARG A 128 7.92 -5.08 12.53
N GLN A 129 9.08 -4.45 12.38
CA GLN A 129 9.40 -3.19 13.05
C GLN A 129 8.80 -2.02 12.26
N ILE A 130 8.63 -2.20 10.95
CA ILE A 130 8.10 -1.19 10.04
C ILE A 130 6.57 -1.32 9.96
N SER A 131 5.85 -0.21 10.09
CA SER A 131 4.39 -0.19 9.93
C SER A 131 3.97 -0.31 8.47
N GLN A 132 4.70 0.35 7.56
CA GLN A 132 4.52 0.26 6.12
C GLN A 132 5.83 0.58 5.38
N ALA A 133 6.18 -0.22 4.38
CA ALA A 133 7.27 0.05 3.44
C ALA A 133 6.81 -0.15 2.00
N TYR A 134 7.36 0.66 1.08
CA TYR A 134 7.19 0.48 -0.36
C TYR A 134 8.24 1.23 -1.20
N ALA A 135 8.37 0.84 -2.47
CA ALA A 135 9.12 1.58 -3.47
C ALA A 135 8.16 2.33 -4.41
N ALA A 136 8.44 3.61 -4.66
CA ALA A 136 7.74 4.45 -5.62
C ALA A 136 8.64 4.82 -6.80
N LEU A 137 8.05 4.92 -7.99
CA LEU A 137 8.71 5.36 -9.20
C LEU A 137 8.42 6.85 -9.43
N LEU A 138 9.47 7.66 -9.51
CA LEU A 138 9.33 9.10 -9.72
C LEU A 138 9.24 9.44 -11.22
N PRO A 139 8.54 10.54 -11.60
CA PRO A 139 8.41 10.99 -12.99
C PRO A 139 9.64 11.81 -13.42
N VAL A 140 10.80 11.52 -12.85
CA VAL A 140 12.06 12.20 -13.13
C VAL A 140 13.09 11.18 -13.55
N ARG A 141 14.01 11.64 -14.40
CA ARG A 141 15.14 10.85 -14.86
C ARG A 141 16.43 11.50 -14.40
N SER A 142 17.43 10.66 -14.16
CA SER A 142 18.72 11.12 -13.68
C SER A 142 19.84 10.57 -14.55
N VAL A 143 20.95 11.30 -14.63
CA VAL A 143 22.15 10.79 -15.29
C VAL A 143 22.77 9.71 -14.41
N GLY A 144 23.13 8.59 -15.03
CA GLY A 144 23.89 7.50 -14.44
C GLY A 144 25.01 7.06 -15.38
N VAL A 145 25.83 6.15 -14.88
CA VAL A 145 26.85 5.47 -15.68
C VAL A 145 26.66 3.97 -15.44
N MET A 146 26.38 3.23 -16.51
CA MET A 146 26.29 1.77 -16.47
C MET A 146 27.28 1.22 -17.49
N GLY A 147 28.28 0.46 -17.01
CA GLY A 147 29.46 0.13 -17.81
C GLY A 147 30.20 1.42 -18.22
N ASP A 148 30.49 1.55 -19.51
CA ASP A 148 31.19 2.73 -20.06
C ASP A 148 30.25 3.76 -20.72
N GLN A 149 28.93 3.58 -20.59
CA GLN A 149 27.94 4.47 -21.22
C GLN A 149 27.17 5.30 -20.20
N ARG A 150 26.88 6.55 -20.60
CA ARG A 150 25.94 7.41 -19.87
C ARG A 150 24.52 6.93 -20.07
N THR A 151 23.78 6.80 -18.99
CA THR A 151 22.36 6.43 -19.01
C THR A 151 21.51 7.57 -18.49
N TYR A 152 20.25 7.63 -18.93
CA TYR A 152 19.25 8.59 -18.45
C TYR A 152 17.96 7.86 -18.12
N GLU A 153 17.94 7.30 -16.91
CA GLU A 153 16.93 6.36 -16.44
C GLU A 153 16.15 6.91 -15.24
N GLN A 154 15.11 6.19 -14.83
CA GLN A 154 14.20 6.63 -13.77
C GLN A 154 14.80 6.50 -12.37
N VAL A 155 14.15 7.18 -11.43
CA VAL A 155 14.51 7.24 -10.01
C VAL A 155 13.47 6.51 -9.17
N ILE A 156 13.93 5.64 -8.27
CA ILE A 156 13.10 5.00 -7.25
C ILE A 156 13.23 5.77 -5.93
N ALA A 157 12.09 6.08 -5.29
CA ALA A 157 12.04 6.53 -3.91
C ALA A 157 11.61 5.37 -3.01
N LEU A 158 12.41 5.07 -1.99
CA LEU A 158 12.11 4.10 -0.97
C LEU A 158 11.44 4.80 0.21
N ARG A 159 10.31 4.26 0.65
CA ARG A 159 9.56 4.76 1.82
C ARG A 159 9.46 3.65 2.85
N ALA A 160 9.77 3.94 4.11
CA ALA A 160 9.39 3.11 5.25
C ALA A 160 9.07 4.00 6.43
N VAL A 161 8.01 3.66 7.16
CA VAL A 161 7.53 4.45 8.30
C VAL A 161 7.18 3.58 9.50
N GLU A 162 7.33 4.16 10.68
CA GLU A 162 6.78 3.64 11.93
C GLU A 162 5.65 4.54 12.41
N THR A 163 4.57 3.93 12.89
CA THR A 163 3.43 4.67 13.42
C THR A 163 2.64 3.82 14.41
N LYS A 164 2.05 4.49 15.41
CA LYS A 164 1.13 3.91 16.38
C LYS A 164 -0.34 4.02 15.95
N ASP A 165 -0.70 5.08 15.22
CA ASP A 165 -2.10 5.46 14.95
C ASP A 165 -2.38 5.90 13.51
N PHE A 166 -1.38 5.83 12.62
CA PHE A 166 -1.37 6.34 11.23
C PHE A 166 -1.69 7.84 11.07
N MET A 167 -2.04 8.56 12.14
CA MET A 167 -2.25 10.00 12.16
C MET A 167 -0.91 10.74 12.18
N THR A 168 0.04 10.22 12.93
CA THR A 168 1.46 10.64 12.91
C THR A 168 2.34 9.46 12.51
N ALA A 169 3.40 9.71 11.74
CA ALA A 169 4.34 8.67 11.37
C ALA A 169 5.74 9.25 11.22
N ASP A 170 6.74 8.55 11.76
CA ASP A 170 8.13 8.90 11.52
C ASP A 170 8.73 8.00 10.44
N TRP A 171 9.72 8.51 9.73
CA TRP A 171 10.45 7.69 8.76
C TRP A 171 11.29 6.65 9.50
N PHE A 172 11.31 5.43 9.01
CA PHE A 172 12.06 4.35 9.66
C PHE A 172 13.57 4.58 9.48
N PRO A 173 14.41 4.55 10.53
CA PRO A 173 15.85 4.71 10.40
C PRO A 173 16.51 3.44 9.85
N MET A 174 16.32 3.17 8.55
CA MET A 174 16.77 1.95 7.90
C MET A 174 18.29 1.77 8.07
N PRO A 175 18.76 0.58 8.53
CA PRO A 175 20.18 0.31 8.64
C PRO A 175 20.91 0.54 7.32
N VAL A 176 22.02 1.27 7.37
CA VAL A 176 22.81 1.65 6.19
C VAL A 176 23.19 0.43 5.34
N GLU A 177 23.56 -0.68 5.97
CA GLU A 177 23.90 -1.92 5.25
C GLU A 177 22.70 -2.54 4.52
N THR A 178 21.50 -2.41 5.06
CA THR A 178 20.27 -2.84 4.39
C THR A 178 19.97 -1.94 3.20
N LEU A 179 20.08 -0.61 3.36
CA LEU A 179 19.93 0.34 2.25
C LEU A 179 20.93 0.08 1.12
N LYS A 180 22.20 -0.18 1.45
CA LYS A 180 23.24 -0.52 0.45
C LYS A 180 22.86 -1.75 -0.37
N ARG A 181 22.37 -2.82 0.27
CA ARG A 181 21.93 -4.02 -0.45
C ARG A 181 20.73 -3.73 -1.35
N ILE A 182 19.71 -3.05 -0.83
CA ILE A 182 18.52 -2.67 -1.59
C ILE A 182 18.91 -1.83 -2.80
N SER A 183 19.68 -0.75 -2.62
CA SER A 183 20.06 0.14 -3.71
C SER A 183 20.85 -0.58 -4.79
N ASN A 184 21.81 -1.44 -4.40
CA ASN A 184 22.61 -2.21 -5.34
C ASN A 184 21.74 -3.20 -6.12
N ARG A 185 20.84 -3.93 -5.46
CA ARG A 185 19.95 -4.88 -6.13
C ARG A 185 18.99 -4.17 -7.08
N ILE A 186 18.35 -3.08 -6.66
CA ILE A 186 17.45 -2.32 -7.53
C ILE A 186 18.17 -1.80 -8.78
N ILE A 187 19.34 -1.17 -8.63
CA ILE A 187 20.09 -0.60 -9.76
C ILE A 187 20.56 -1.69 -10.74
N ASN A 188 20.96 -2.87 -10.23
CA ASN A 188 21.52 -3.93 -11.07
C ASN A 188 20.45 -4.87 -11.67
N GLU A 189 19.32 -5.08 -10.98
CA GLU A 189 18.30 -6.06 -11.38
C GLU A 189 17.10 -5.42 -12.09
N VAL A 190 16.83 -4.13 -11.87
CA VAL A 190 15.67 -3.41 -12.43
C VAL A 190 16.10 -2.53 -13.59
N GLN A 191 15.92 -3.05 -14.81
CA GLN A 191 16.15 -2.27 -16.03
C GLN A 191 15.25 -1.02 -16.04
N GLY A 192 15.82 0.13 -16.43
CA GLY A 192 15.09 1.40 -16.45
C GLY A 192 15.26 2.25 -15.19
N VAL A 193 16.08 1.82 -14.23
CA VAL A 193 16.38 2.54 -12.99
C VAL A 193 17.89 2.70 -12.84
N ASN A 194 18.35 3.91 -12.49
CA ASN A 194 19.77 4.17 -12.22
C ASN A 194 20.05 4.94 -10.93
N ARG A 195 18.99 5.25 -10.16
CA ARG A 195 19.11 5.99 -8.91
C ARG A 195 18.02 5.57 -7.94
N VAL A 196 18.43 5.49 -6.68
CA VAL A 196 17.56 5.15 -5.55
C VAL A 196 17.71 6.24 -4.49
N LEU A 197 16.60 6.71 -3.95
CA LEU A 197 16.50 7.69 -2.87
C LEU A 197 15.78 7.06 -1.68
N TYR A 198 15.97 7.63 -0.49
CA TYR A 198 15.25 7.23 0.71
C TYR A 198 14.50 8.45 1.28
N ASP A 199 13.21 8.32 1.52
CA ASP A 199 12.39 9.41 2.04
C ASP A 199 12.53 9.53 3.56
N VAL A 200 13.10 10.66 3.99
CA VAL A 200 13.38 11.02 5.38
C VAL A 200 12.39 12.07 5.94
N SER A 201 11.19 12.15 5.36
CA SER A 201 10.16 13.11 5.77
C SER A 201 9.12 12.47 6.70
N SER A 202 8.89 13.04 7.89
CA SER A 202 7.84 12.58 8.81
C SER A 202 6.44 13.07 8.36
N LYS A 203 5.39 12.42 8.88
CA LYS A 203 3.99 12.86 8.80
C LYS A 203 3.58 13.43 10.16
N PRO A 204 3.21 14.73 10.25
CA PRO A 204 3.35 15.82 9.26
C PRO A 204 4.82 16.30 9.08
N PRO A 205 5.16 17.08 8.03
CA PRO A 205 4.27 17.71 7.04
C PRO A 205 3.91 16.85 5.83
N SER A 206 4.63 15.74 5.60
CA SER A 206 4.38 14.85 4.47
C SER A 206 3.26 13.85 4.76
N THR A 207 2.91 13.04 3.75
CA THR A 207 2.04 11.86 3.89
C THR A 207 2.86 10.57 3.87
N ILE A 208 2.19 9.43 4.14
CA ILE A 208 2.83 8.11 3.98
C ILE A 208 2.97 7.77 2.50
N GLU A 209 1.92 7.97 1.70
CA GLU A 209 1.90 7.77 0.25
C GLU A 209 2.45 9.02 -0.48
N PHE A 210 3.08 8.82 -1.64
CA PHE A 210 3.57 9.92 -2.49
C PHE A 210 2.50 10.53 -3.41
N GLU A 211 1.53 9.71 -3.88
CA GLU A 211 0.41 10.02 -4.80
C GLU A 211 0.77 10.75 -6.11
#